data_AF-A0A9X5X5A7-F1
#
_entry.id   AF-A0A9X5X5A7-F1
#
_cell.length_a   1.000
_cell.length_b   1.000
_cell.length_c   1.000
_cell.angle_alpha   90.00
_cell.angle_beta   90.00
_cell.angle_gamma   90.00
#
_symmetry.space_group_name_H-M   'P 1'
#
loop_
_entity.id
_entity.type
_entity.pdbx_description
1 polymer ?
#
loop_
_entity_poly.entity_id
_entity_poly.type
_entity_poly.pdbx_seq_one_letter_code
_entity_poly.pdbx_strand_id
1 'polypeptide(L)' 'MPAMSYEQMLEKVRYEGAYPTRERAEEAIRLVVAGLGRQLTGDERVELAARLPIEAARLLA' A
#
# COMPACT_ATOMS: atom_id res chain seq x y z
N MET A 1 -6.00 -10.14 15.78
CA MET A 1 -4.97 -9.08 15.75
C MET A 1 -5.58 -7.86 15.09
N PRO A 2 -5.40 -6.64 15.60
CA PRO A 2 -5.88 -5.46 14.89
C PRO A 2 -5.26 -5.44 13.49
N ALA A 3 -6.05 -5.07 12.47
CA ALA A 3 -5.52 -4.87 11.13
C ALA A 3 -4.38 -3.84 11.19
N MET A 4 -3.30 -4.08 10.46
CA MET A 4 -2.16 -3.18 10.39
C MET A 4 -2.65 -1.78 10.01
N SER A 5 -2.28 -0.75 10.77
CA SER A 5 -2.65 0.62 10.39
C SER A 5 -1.83 1.08 9.17
N TYR A 6 -2.36 2.05 8.42
CA TYR A 6 -1.61 2.67 7.33
C TYR A 6 -0.27 3.24 7.81
N GLU A 7 -0.25 3.77 9.03
CA GLU A 7 0.96 4.30 9.64
C GLU A 7 2.01 3.24 9.94
N GLN A 8 1.59 2.07 10.42
CA GLN A 8 2.49 0.94 10.64
C GLN A 8 3.01 0.40 9.31
N MET A 9 2.15 0.36 8.27
CA MET A 9 2.55 -0.03 6.92
C MET A 9 3.63 0.92 6.37
N LEU A 10 3.45 2.23 6.52
CA LEU A 10 4.42 3.23 6.12
C LEU A 10 5.76 3.08 6.84
N GLU A 11 5.75 2.88 8.16
CA GLU A 11 6.99 2.63 8.90
C GLU A 11 7.69 1.37 8.40
N LYS A 12 6.94 0.27 8.22
CA LYS A 12 7.50 -0.99 7.73
C LYS A 12 8.15 -0.81 6.35
N VAL A 13 7.45 -0.15 5.41
CA VAL A 13 8.00 0.14 4.08
C VAL A 13 9.20 1.09 4.15
N ARG A 14 9.19 2.06 5.06
CA ARG A 14 10.33 2.96 5.28
C ARG A 14 11.57 2.18 5.73
N TYR A 15 11.42 1.30 6.71
CA TYR A 15 12.52 0.47 7.22
C TYR A 15 12.99 -0.55 6.19
N GLU A 16 12.08 -1.33 5.59
CA GLU A 16 12.44 -2.40 4.65
C GLU A 16 12.91 -1.87 3.29
N GLY A 17 12.31 -0.78 2.81
CA GLY A 17 12.70 -0.10 1.57
C GLY A 17 13.86 0.87 1.73
N ALA A 18 14.42 1.00 2.94
CA ALA A 18 15.49 1.94 3.28
C ALA A 18 15.19 3.40 2.85
N TYR A 19 13.93 3.83 2.96
CA TYR A 19 13.54 5.20 2.63
C TYR A 19 13.95 6.16 3.76
N PRO A 20 14.54 7.32 3.43
CA PRO A 20 15.06 8.26 4.42
C PRO A 20 13.95 8.96 5.20
N THR A 21 12.75 9.09 4.63
CA THR A 21 11.60 9.72 5.26
C THR A 21 10.32 8.94 5.01
N ARG A 22 9.31 9.21 5.84
CA ARG A 22 8.01 8.58 5.74
C ARG A 22 7.26 9.01 4.47
N GLU A 23 7.43 10.26 4.06
CA GLU A 23 6.85 10.81 2.82
C GLU A 23 7.40 10.08 1.58
N ARG A 24 8.69 9.70 1.59
CA ARG A 24 9.28 8.89 0.52
C ARG A 24 8.74 7.48 0.48
N ALA A 25 8.56 6.86 1.65
CA ALA A 25 7.87 5.56 1.74
C ALA A 25 6.42 5.66 1.25
N GLU A 26 5.72 6.74 1.58
CA GLU A 26 4.36 6.99 1.12
C GLU A 26 4.27 7.16 -0.39
N GLU A 27 5.17 7.96 -0.97
CA GLU A 27 5.29 8.16 -2.42
C GLU A 27 5.50 6.81 -3.14
N ALA A 28 6.41 5.98 -2.63
CA ALA A 28 6.64 4.65 -3.17
C ALA A 28 5.41 3.75 -3.08
N ILE A 29 4.72 3.71 -1.94
CA ILE A 29 3.46 2.95 -1.78
C ILE A 29 2.43 3.43 -2.80
N ARG A 30 2.23 4.75 -2.96
CA ARG A 30 1.27 5.30 -3.92
C ARG A 30 1.57 4.86 -5.35
N LEU A 31 2.83 4.96 -5.77
CA LEU A 31 3.25 4.57 -7.12
C LEU A 31 3.07 3.06 -7.36
N VAL A 32 3.48 2.22 -6.41
CA VAL A 32 3.40 0.76 -6.54
C VAL A 32 1.95 0.31 -6.50
N VAL A 33 1.15 0.75 -5.53
CA VAL A 33 -0.24 0.32 -5.41
C VAL A 33 -1.07 0.80 -6.60
N ALA A 34 -0.91 2.05 -7.05
CA ALA A 34 -1.59 2.51 -8.27
C ALA A 34 -1.10 1.77 -9.52
N GLY A 35 0.18 1.43 -9.60
CA GLY A 35 0.75 0.61 -10.67
C GLY A 35 0.20 -0.81 -10.69
N LEU A 36 -0.01 -1.42 -9.52
CA LEU A 36 -0.63 -2.73 -9.36
C LEU A 36 -2.12 -2.68 -9.71
N GLY A 37 -2.85 -1.65 -9.27
CA GLY A 37 -4.27 -1.48 -9.58
C GLY A 37 -4.58 -1.43 -11.09
N ARG A 38 -3.64 -0.91 -11.90
CA ARG A 38 -3.75 -0.92 -13.37
C ARG A 38 -3.43 -2.26 -14.02
N GLN A 39 -2.67 -3.13 -13.34
CA GLN A 39 -2.24 -4.42 -13.87
C GLN A 39 -3.16 -5.57 -13.44
N LEU A 40 -3.76 -5.46 -12.25
CA LEU A 40 -4.70 -6.45 -11.73
C LEU A 40 -6.08 -6.25 -12.37
N THR A 41 -6.59 -7.28 -13.01
CA THR A 41 -7.92 -7.28 -13.65
C THR A 41 -8.86 -8.23 -12.91
N GLY A 42 -10.04 -7.77 -12.54
CA GLY A 42 -11.07 -8.61 -11.89
C GLY A 42 -10.87 -8.81 -10.38
N ASP A 43 -11.06 -10.04 -9.92
CA ASP A 43 -11.24 -10.39 -8.50
C ASP A 43 -9.95 -10.24 -7.68
N GLU A 44 -8.77 -10.40 -8.29
CA GLU A 44 -7.47 -10.26 -7.62
C GLU A 44 -7.27 -8.87 -7.01
N ARG A 45 -7.80 -7.82 -7.66
CA ARG A 45 -7.78 -6.45 -7.13
C ARG A 45 -8.60 -6.32 -5.86
N VAL A 46 -9.77 -6.97 -5.82
CA VAL A 46 -10.70 -6.94 -4.68
C VAL A 46 -10.10 -7.70 -3.51
N GLU A 47 -9.52 -8.87 -3.77
CA GLU A 47 -8.82 -9.67 -2.76
C GLU A 47 -7.61 -8.92 -2.20
N LEU A 48 -6.83 -8.24 -3.04
CA LEU A 48 -5.71 -7.41 -2.57
C LEU A 48 -6.20 -6.22 -1.74
N ALA A 49 -7.24 -5.51 -2.18
CA ALA A 49 -7.83 -4.39 -1.46
C ALA A 49 -8.31 -4.80 -0.06
N ALA A 50 -8.91 -5.99 0.08
CA ALA A 50 -9.41 -6.52 1.35
C ALA A 50 -8.29 -6.83 2.36
N ARG A 51 -7.04 -6.98 1.91
CA ARG A 51 -5.87 -7.26 2.75
C ARG A 51 -5.06 -6.02 3.13
N LEU A 52 -5.41 -4.86 2.57
CA LEU A 52 -4.71 -3.59 2.78
C LEU A 52 -5.44 -2.69 3.77
N PRO A 53 -4.73 -1.77 4.44
CA PRO A 53 -5.35 -0.63 5.10
C PRO A 53 -6.19 0.17 4.10
N ILE A 54 -7.29 0.78 4.57
CA ILE A 54 -8.28 1.42 3.70
C ILE A 54 -7.68 2.56 2.85
N GLU A 55 -6.69 3.27 3.39
CA GLU A 55 -5.95 4.34 2.71
C GLU A 55 -5.14 3.80 1.52
N ALA A 56 -4.49 2.64 1.68
CA ALA A 56 -3.75 1.99 0.61
C ALA A 56 -4.70 1.32 -0.40
N ALA A 57 -5.79 0.69 0.07
CA ALA A 57 -6.77 0.04 -0.79
C ALA A 57 -7.43 1.02 -1.77
N ARG A 58 -7.65 2.27 -1.36
CA ARG A 58 -8.19 3.35 -2.23
C ARG A 58 -7.29 3.69 -3.41
N LEU A 59 -5.99 3.38 -3.32
CA LEU A 59 -5.02 3.65 -4.40
C LEU A 59 -5.07 2.59 -5.51
N LEU A 60 -5.81 1.49 -5.32
CA LEU A 60 -6.06 0.47 -6.35
C LEU A 60 -7.16 0.87 -7.35
N ALA A 61 -7.78 2.06 -7.17
CA ALA A 61 -8.94 2.52 -7.92
C ALA A 61 -8.71 2.62 -9.43
#